data_AF-A0A256GCU9-F1
#
_entry.id   AF-A0A256GCU9-F1
#
_cell.length_a   1.000
_cell.length_b   1.000
_cell.length_c   1.000
_cell.angle_alpha   90.00
_cell.angle_beta   90.00
_cell.angle_gamma   90.00
#
_symmetry.space_group_name_H-M   'P 1'
#
loop_
_entity.id
_entity.type
_entity.pdbx_description
1 polymer ?
#
loop_
_entity_poly.entity_id
_entity_poly.type
_entity_poly.pdbx_seq_one_letter_code
_entity_poly.pdbx_strand_id
1 'polypeptide(L)'
;VRLFYSKGGQGLAKLGAKDLLESCLRMRPDRVLLQELRDGTAFYYIRNINSGHPGSITTVHADSPSLAFEQLTLLVKESDGGQDLDRDDIRNLLKISIDVIVQCKRVGGR
;
A
#
# COMPACT_ATOMS: atom_id res chain seq x y z
N VAL A 1 -1.00 1.60 18.12
CA VAL A 1 -1.29 0.16 18.35
C VAL A 1 -0.60 -0.65 17.27
N ARG A 2 -0.09 -1.86 17.56
CA ARG A 2 0.48 -2.76 16.55
C ARG A 2 -0.56 -3.82 16.19
N LEU A 3 -0.89 -3.93 14.91
CA LEU A 3 -1.86 -4.90 14.41
C LEU A 3 -1.11 -5.98 13.62
N PHE A 4 -1.46 -7.23 13.86
CA PHE A 4 -0.82 -8.39 13.23
C PHE A 4 -1.88 -9.27 12.59
N TYR A 5 -1.57 -9.80 11.41
CA TYR A 5 -2.38 -10.78 10.72
C TYR A 5 -1.48 -11.88 10.15
N SER A 6 -2.08 -13.05 9.89
CA SER A 6 -1.38 -14.16 9.23
C SER A 6 -1.97 -14.35 7.84
N LYS A 7 -1.11 -14.24 6.82
CA LYS A 7 -1.50 -14.57 5.44
C LYS A 7 -1.54 -16.10 5.30
N GLY A 8 -2.59 -16.63 4.67
CA GLY A 8 -2.75 -18.07 4.45
C GLY A 8 -3.54 -18.82 5.52
N GLY A 9 -4.31 -18.11 6.36
CA GLY A 9 -5.30 -18.74 7.25
C GLY A 9 -4.73 -19.51 8.44
N GLN A 10 -3.44 -19.32 8.76
CA GLN A 10 -2.81 -19.96 9.93
C GLN A 10 -3.11 -19.22 11.24
N GLY A 11 -3.70 -18.02 11.16
CA GLY A 11 -4.12 -17.24 12.33
C GLY A 11 -5.48 -17.66 12.87
N LEU A 12 -5.71 -17.37 14.15
CA LEU A 12 -7.00 -17.58 14.81
C LEU A 12 -8.14 -16.78 14.14
N ALA A 13 -7.81 -15.57 13.68
CA ALA A 13 -8.74 -14.69 12.97
C ALA A 13 -8.48 -14.76 11.46
N LYS A 14 -9.57 -14.89 10.69
CA LYS A 14 -9.55 -14.83 9.22
C LYS A 14 -9.58 -13.38 8.74
N LEU A 15 -8.52 -12.64 9.05
CA LEU A 15 -8.38 -11.21 8.70
C LEU A 15 -7.14 -10.99 7.85
N GLY A 16 -7.23 -10.03 6.93
CA GLY A 16 -6.14 -9.61 6.05
C GLY A 16 -5.67 -8.18 6.32
N ALA A 17 -4.76 -7.69 5.48
CA ALA A 17 -4.22 -6.34 5.58
C ALA A 17 -5.32 -5.26 5.49
N LYS A 18 -6.34 -5.46 4.65
CA LYS A 18 -7.47 -4.55 4.50
C LYS A 18 -8.25 -4.37 5.81
N ASP A 19 -8.60 -5.46 6.49
CA ASP A 19 -9.36 -5.41 7.76
C ASP A 19 -8.58 -4.66 8.84
N LEU A 20 -7.27 -4.89 8.90
CA LEU A 20 -6.39 -4.21 9.84
C LEU A 20 -6.25 -2.72 9.53
N LEU A 21 -6.20 -2.35 8.25
CA LEU A 21 -6.19 -0.96 7.82
C LEU A 21 -7.48 -0.25 8.25
N GLU A 22 -8.65 -0.85 8.00
CA GLU A 22 -9.94 -0.30 8.43
C GLU A 22 -10.05 -0.17 9.96
N SER A 23 -9.54 -1.15 10.69
CA SER A 23 -9.45 -1.09 12.16
C SER A 23 -8.54 0.06 12.62
N CYS A 24 -7.38 0.21 11.98
CA CYS A 24 -6.39 1.24 12.30
C CYS A 24 -7.00 2.65 12.19
N LEU A 25 -7.80 2.93 11.17
CA LEU A 25 -8.43 4.24 10.96
C LEU A 25 -9.39 4.64 12.09
N ARG A 26 -9.97 3.67 12.81
CA ARG A 26 -10.83 3.93 13.98
C ARG A 26 -10.05 4.21 15.26
N MET A 27 -8.72 4.02 15.23
CA MET A 27 -7.85 4.26 16.39
C MET A 27 -7.25 5.67 16.41
N ARG A 28 -7.66 6.56 15.50
CA ARG A 28 -7.11 7.91 15.31
C ARG A 28 -5.57 7.88 15.20
N PRO A 29 -5.01 7.18 14.20
CA PRO A 29 -3.58 7.09 14.04
C PRO A 29 -3.04 8.42 13.53
N ASP A 30 -1.89 8.88 14.03
CA ASP A 30 -1.20 10.02 13.43
C ASP A 30 -0.53 9.63 12.10
N ARG A 31 -0.11 8.36 11.98
CA ARG A 31 0.54 7.78 10.79
C ARG A 31 0.13 6.32 10.63
N VAL A 32 -0.01 5.88 9.39
CA VAL A 32 -0.24 4.47 9.06
C VAL A 32 1.03 3.89 8.45
N LEU A 33 1.58 2.87 9.10
CA LEU A 33 2.78 2.16 8.64
C LEU A 33 2.38 0.75 8.22
N LEU A 34 2.21 0.55 6.92
CA LEU A 34 1.95 -0.77 6.36
C LEU A 34 3.27 -1.38 5.91
N GLN A 35 3.53 -2.64 6.28
CA GLN A 35 4.83 -3.26 6.00
C GLN A 35 5.10 -3.32 4.50
N GLU A 36 4.13 -3.75 3.70
CA GLU A 36 4.29 -3.99 2.27
C GLU A 36 2.97 -3.98 1.51
N LEU A 37 3.02 -3.49 0.26
CA LEU A 37 1.94 -3.59 -0.70
C LEU A 37 2.18 -4.75 -1.65
N ARG A 38 1.23 -5.69 -1.70
CA ARG A 38 1.35 -6.93 -2.49
C ARG A 38 0.12 -7.33 -3.28
N ASP A 39 -1.00 -6.68 -3.05
CA ASP A 39 -2.31 -7.02 -3.65
C ASP A 39 -3.19 -5.75 -3.73
N GLY A 40 -4.45 -5.94 -4.12
CA GLY A 40 -5.47 -4.90 -4.23
C GLY A 40 -5.67 -4.02 -2.99
N THR A 41 -5.10 -4.37 -1.83
CA THR A 41 -5.04 -3.49 -0.65
C THR A 41 -4.31 -2.17 -0.95
N ALA A 42 -3.45 -2.12 -1.99
CA ALA A 42 -2.77 -0.90 -2.42
C ALA A 42 -3.72 0.27 -2.66
N PHE A 43 -4.83 0.06 -3.36
CA PHE A 43 -5.80 1.12 -3.62
C PHE A 43 -6.43 1.66 -2.35
N TYR A 44 -6.81 0.76 -1.44
CA TYR A 44 -7.35 1.13 -0.13
C TYR A 44 -6.33 1.92 0.69
N TYR A 45 -5.07 1.49 0.72
CA TYR A 45 -3.99 2.21 1.40
C TYR A 45 -3.82 3.63 0.84
N ILE A 46 -3.68 3.79 -0.47
CA ILE A 46 -3.50 5.10 -1.12
C ILE A 46 -4.68 6.04 -0.85
N ARG A 47 -5.92 5.54 -0.93
CA ARG A 47 -7.11 6.34 -0.64
C ARG A 47 -7.16 6.80 0.83
N ASN A 48 -6.73 5.94 1.76
CA ASN A 48 -6.81 6.20 3.19
C ASN A 48 -5.70 7.14 3.70
N ILE A 49 -4.50 7.11 3.10
CA ILE A 49 -3.46 8.07 3.45
C ILE A 49 -3.85 9.49 3.02
N ASN A 50 -4.51 9.61 1.86
CA ASN A 50 -4.98 10.89 1.31
C ASN A 50 -6.13 11.51 2.11
N SER A 51 -6.83 10.75 2.96
CA SER A 51 -8.01 11.22 3.71
C SER A 51 -7.70 11.71 5.13
N GLY A 52 -6.42 11.95 5.45
CA GLY A 52 -6.04 12.62 6.72
C GLY A 52 -4.91 11.97 7.50
N HIS A 53 -4.07 11.14 6.86
CA HIS A 53 -2.97 10.42 7.53
C HIS A 53 -1.62 10.71 6.86
N PRO A 54 -1.09 11.94 6.99
CA PRO A 54 0.17 12.34 6.37
C PRO A 54 1.37 11.58 6.96
N GLY A 55 2.45 11.46 6.19
CA GLY A 55 3.70 10.84 6.66
C GLY A 55 3.63 9.31 6.81
N SER A 56 2.70 8.67 6.12
CA SER A 56 2.57 7.22 6.02
C SER A 56 3.71 6.62 5.17
N ILE A 57 4.20 5.44 5.54
CA ILE A 57 5.35 4.78 4.90
C ILE A 57 4.99 3.32 4.65
N THR A 58 5.33 2.83 3.46
CA THR A 58 5.17 1.41 3.08
C THR A 58 6.31 0.98 2.15
N THR A 59 6.41 -0.32 1.88
CA THR A 59 7.33 -0.87 0.90
C THR A 59 6.58 -1.51 -0.28
N VAL A 60 7.24 -1.57 -1.43
CA VAL A 60 6.77 -2.28 -2.63
C VAL A 60 8.00 -2.85 -3.34
N HIS A 61 7.85 -4.02 -3.95
CA HIS A 61 8.92 -4.62 -4.74
C HIS A 61 8.97 -3.99 -6.13
N ALA A 62 10.09 -3.36 -6.45
CA ALA A 62 10.40 -2.84 -7.78
C ALA A 62 11.91 -2.70 -7.98
N ASP A 63 12.35 -2.82 -9.23
CA ASP A 63 13.77 -2.70 -9.60
C ASP A 63 14.20 -1.25 -9.86
N SER A 64 13.26 -0.31 -9.89
CA SER A 64 13.52 1.12 -10.01
C SER A 64 12.34 1.94 -9.47
N PRO A 65 12.54 3.24 -9.16
CA PRO A 65 11.44 4.13 -8.78
C PRO A 65 10.35 4.25 -9.85
N SER A 66 10.71 4.25 -11.14
CA SER A 66 9.73 4.28 -12.23
C SER A 66 8.91 2.99 -12.29
N LEU A 67 9.56 1.84 -12.10
CA LEU A 67 8.88 0.54 -12.02
C LEU A 67 8.03 0.42 -10.75
N ALA A 68 8.36 1.12 -9.67
CA ALA A 68 7.52 1.18 -8.47
C ALA A 68 6.14 1.79 -8.79
N PHE A 69 6.10 2.86 -9.58
CA PHE A 69 4.82 3.41 -10.07
C PHE A 69 4.07 2.42 -10.95
N GLU A 70 4.75 1.67 -11.82
CA GLU A 70 4.11 0.62 -12.64
C GLU A 70 3.52 -0.48 -11.76
N GLN A 71 4.27 -0.97 -10.79
CA GLN A 71 3.81 -2.01 -9.87
C GLN A 71 2.62 -1.55 -9.05
N LEU A 72 2.67 -0.35 -8.47
CA LEU A 72 1.52 0.21 -7.76
C LEU A 72 0.31 0.40 -8.66
N THR A 73 0.51 0.75 -9.93
CA THR A 73 -0.58 0.87 -10.90
C THR A 73 -1.26 -0.48 -11.12
N LEU A 74 -0.49 -1.56 -11.27
CA LEU A 74 -1.02 -2.92 -11.39
C LEU A 74 -1.77 -3.34 -10.13
N LEU A 75 -1.19 -3.14 -8.94
CA LEU A 75 -1.83 -3.49 -7.67
C LEU A 75 -3.15 -2.72 -7.47
N VAL A 76 -3.23 -1.46 -7.89
CA VAL A 76 -4.48 -0.69 -7.86
C VAL A 76 -5.50 -1.28 -8.84
N LYS A 77 -5.07 -1.65 -10.06
CA LYS A 77 -5.93 -2.31 -11.05
C LYS A 77 -6.47 -3.66 -10.59
N GLU A 78 -5.73 -4.39 -9.77
CA GLU A 78 -6.16 -5.66 -9.17
C GLU A 78 -7.21 -5.48 -8.06
N SER A 79 -7.43 -4.26 -7.58
CA SER A 79 -8.42 -3.99 -6.53
C SER A 79 -9.82 -3.80 -7.10
N ASP A 80 -10.84 -4.28 -6.38
CA ASP A 80 -12.25 -4.12 -6.77
C ASP A 80 -12.65 -2.65 -7.04
N GLY A 81 -12.03 -1.71 -6.30
CA GLY A 81 -12.33 -0.28 -6.42
C GLY A 81 -11.48 0.47 -7.47
N GLY A 82 -10.40 -0.14 -7.96
CA GLY A 82 -9.47 0.47 -8.92
C GLY A 82 -9.46 -0.22 -10.29
N GLN A 83 -10.11 -1.38 -10.43
CA GLN A 83 -10.13 -2.15 -11.68
C GLN A 83 -10.72 -1.40 -12.87
N ASP A 84 -11.69 -0.52 -12.65
CA ASP A 84 -12.37 0.23 -13.72
C ASP A 84 -11.70 1.58 -14.04
N LEU A 85 -10.73 2.02 -13.23
CA LEU A 85 -10.05 3.30 -13.45
C LEU A 85 -9.07 3.21 -14.61
N ASP A 86 -8.96 4.24 -15.44
CA ASP A 86 -7.94 4.22 -16.49
C ASP A 86 -6.53 4.21 -15.91
N ARG A 87 -5.60 3.56 -16.64
CA ARG A 87 -4.22 3.43 -16.19
C ARG A 87 -3.58 4.80 -15.94
N ASP A 88 -3.85 5.76 -16.79
CA ASP A 88 -3.32 7.11 -16.66
C ASP A 88 -3.90 7.85 -15.45
N ASP A 89 -5.18 7.65 -15.14
CA ASP A 89 -5.81 8.21 -13.93
C ASP A 89 -5.17 7.64 -12.66
N ILE A 90 -4.90 6.33 -12.63
CA ILE A 90 -4.20 5.69 -11.51
C ILE A 90 -2.79 6.27 -11.36
N ARG A 91 -2.05 6.44 -12.47
CA ARG A 91 -0.70 7.01 -12.43
C ARG A 91 -0.72 8.45 -11.93
N ASN A 92 -1.70 9.25 -12.36
CA ASN A 92 -1.87 10.62 -11.89
C ASN A 92 -2.18 10.66 -10.39
N LEU A 93 -3.09 9.79 -9.93
CA LEU A 93 -3.37 9.63 -8.50
C LEU A 93 -2.11 9.29 -7.71
N LEU A 94 -1.33 8.31 -8.17
CA LEU A 94 -0.08 7.90 -7.51
C LEU A 94 0.94 9.03 -7.43
N LYS A 95 1.12 9.80 -8.51
CA LYS A 95 2.05 10.95 -8.54
C LYS A 95 1.67 12.05 -7.58
N ILE A 96 0.38 12.27 -7.34
CA ILE A 96 -0.12 13.27 -6.39
C ILE A 96 -0.04 12.74 -4.95
N SER A 97 -0.17 11.43 -4.76
CA SER A 97 -0.24 10.80 -3.43
C SER A 97 1.13 10.41 -2.86
N ILE A 98 2.16 10.24 -3.70
CA ILE A 98 3.47 9.75 -3.29
C ILE A 98 4.49 10.88 -3.38
N ASP A 99 4.93 11.38 -2.22
CA ASP A 99 5.92 12.45 -2.14
C ASP A 99 7.33 11.98 -2.51
N VAL A 100 7.72 10.79 -2.04
CA VAL A 100 9.10 10.28 -2.14
C VAL A 100 9.09 8.77 -2.39
N ILE A 101 9.95 8.33 -3.32
CA ILE A 101 10.31 6.93 -3.52
C ILE A 101 11.80 6.76 -3.27
N VAL A 102 12.14 5.88 -2.33
CA VAL A 102 13.53 5.49 -2.05
C VAL A 102 13.76 4.08 -2.61
N GLN A 103 14.59 3.97 -3.64
CA GLN A 103 15.01 2.68 -4.17
C GLN A 103 16.15 2.12 -3.32
N CYS A 104 15.92 0.96 -2.71
CA CYS A 104 16.96 0.20 -2.05
C CYS A 104 17.47 -0.88 -3.01
N LYS A 105 18.79 -0.98 -3.18
CA LYS A 105 19.44 -2.06 -3.92
C LYS A 105 20.35 -2.83 -2.96
N ARG A 106 20.28 -4.15 -3.01
CA ARG A 106 21.22 -5.02 -2.28
C ARG A 106 22.56 -5.04 -3.02
N VAL A 107 23.65 -4.72 -2.33
CA VAL A 107 25.01 -4.69 -2.93
C VAL A 107 25.88 -5.70 -2.18
N GLY A 108 26.42 -6.69 -2.89
CA GLY A 108 27.25 -7.73 -2.27
C GLY A 108 26.49 -8.64 -1.30
N GLY A 109 25.18 -8.79 -1.47
CA GLY A 109 24.35 -9.62 -0.59
C GLY A 109 23.92 -8.96 0.73
N ARG A 110 24.26 -7.69 0.94
CA ARG A 110 23.88 -6.88 2.09
C ARG A 110 23.04 -5.68 1.66
#